data_AF-A0A093PGS8-F1
#
_entry.id   AF-A0A093PGS8-F1
#
_cell.length_a   1.000
_cell.length_b   1.000
_cell.length_c   1.000
_cell.angle_alpha   90.00
_cell.angle_beta   90.00
_cell.angle_gamma   90.00
#
_symmetry.space_group_name_H-M   'P 1'
#
loop_
_entity.id
_entity.type
_entity.pdbx_description
1 polymer ?
#
loop_
_entity_poly.entity_id
_entity_poly.type
_entity_poly.pdbx_seq_one_letter_code
_entity_poly.pdbx_strand_id
1 'polypeptide(L)'
;WIHGVLQKADKNKDNKMSFQEVKNMLRMLNIDMDNVYASKLFKECDHSGNERLEGRELEEGRCGTARMGNISVEMGHQGDLHISWVPQCQDWGEHGTVRTEGMRGGQGNSTPHMCHHARQQDLMMLDGFMMYLLSAAGDILNQEHTRVPGHMSQPLSHYFISSSHNTYLTRTQIGGTSSTEAYAKALRAGCRCVELDCWEGSDGEPVVYHGHTLTSKILFCDVIESIRRAAFERSPYPVILSLENHCGLEQQATMARHMKAILGHLLLTQPLQGQDSRDLPSPEQLKEKILVKGKKLPEPWQEPRGVTCLLDPEEEEEEEEEEEEKMQDRSNRRVRGSPRAVVPGDHDIVAKDALQVSPELSALVVYCQAVPFPGLAQALRHPQPCHMSSFSERKARKLIKEAG
;
A
#
# COMPACT_ATOMS: atom_id res chain seq x y z
N TRP A 1 25.19 -5.46 -1.61
CA TRP A 1 25.25 -4.43 -2.66
C TRP A 1 26.68 -4.25 -3.20
N ILE A 2 27.66 -3.85 -2.39
CA ILE A 2 29.07 -3.62 -2.81
C ILE A 2 29.70 -4.81 -3.56
N HIS A 3 29.56 -6.05 -3.06
CA HIS A 3 30.05 -7.24 -3.77
C HIS A 3 29.45 -7.42 -5.17
N GLY A 4 28.18 -7.04 -5.36
CA GLY A 4 27.52 -7.07 -6.66
C GLY A 4 27.99 -5.96 -7.61
N VAL A 5 28.49 -4.85 -7.08
CA VAL A 5 29.12 -3.79 -7.88
C VAL A 5 30.53 -4.22 -8.32
N LEU A 6 31.31 -4.82 -7.41
CA LEU A 6 32.63 -5.38 -7.69
C LEU A 6 32.57 -6.43 -8.82
N GLN A 7 31.67 -7.42 -8.71
CA GLN A 7 31.51 -8.44 -9.75
C GLN A 7 31.07 -7.90 -11.10
N LYS A 8 30.37 -6.77 -11.14
CA LYS A 8 29.99 -6.13 -12.41
C LYS A 8 31.11 -5.26 -13.00
N ALA A 9 31.99 -4.77 -12.15
CA ALA A 9 33.11 -3.93 -12.54
C ALA A 9 34.31 -4.76 -13.04
N ASP A 10 34.50 -5.96 -12.49
CA ASP A 10 35.43 -6.99 -12.99
C ASP A 10 34.90 -7.56 -14.33
N LYS A 11 35.43 -7.04 -15.44
CA LYS A 11 34.93 -7.38 -16.78
C LYS A 11 35.47 -8.69 -17.31
N ASN A 12 36.69 -9.05 -16.90
CA ASN A 12 37.38 -10.25 -17.36
C ASN A 12 37.15 -11.45 -16.43
N LYS A 13 36.49 -11.23 -15.27
CA LYS A 13 36.10 -12.24 -14.27
C LYS A 13 37.30 -12.99 -13.69
N ASP A 14 38.46 -12.34 -13.62
CA ASP A 14 39.68 -12.92 -13.07
C ASP A 14 39.84 -12.68 -11.55
N ASN A 15 38.84 -12.04 -10.92
CA ASN A 15 38.83 -11.65 -9.51
C ASN A 15 39.96 -10.68 -9.14
N LYS A 16 40.53 -9.97 -10.12
CA LYS A 16 41.48 -8.87 -9.93
C LYS A 16 40.91 -7.61 -10.57
N MET A 17 41.33 -6.45 -10.09
CA MET A 17 40.84 -5.17 -10.62
C MET A 17 41.98 -4.34 -11.20
N SER A 18 41.92 -4.12 -12.51
CA SER A 18 42.75 -3.11 -13.17
C SER A 18 42.30 -1.69 -12.83
N PHE A 19 43.17 -0.71 -13.00
CA PHE A 19 42.81 0.70 -12.77
C PHE A 19 41.57 1.15 -13.57
N GLN A 20 41.40 0.63 -14.79
CA GLN A 20 40.24 0.95 -15.63
C GLN A 20 38.95 0.34 -15.09
N GLU A 21 39.01 -0.83 -14.46
CA GLU A 21 37.87 -1.48 -13.80
C GLU A 21 37.53 -0.79 -12.48
N VAL A 22 38.53 -0.34 -11.71
CA VAL A 22 38.32 0.51 -10.52
C VAL A 22 37.62 1.82 -10.90
N LYS A 23 38.03 2.48 -11.98
CA LYS A 23 37.34 3.69 -12.48
C LYS A 23 35.90 3.43 -12.90
N ASN A 24 35.63 2.28 -13.52
CA ASN A 24 34.26 1.90 -13.88
C ASN A 24 33.43 1.63 -12.62
N MET A 25 34.01 0.95 -11.63
CA MET A 25 33.37 0.72 -10.33
C MET A 25 32.99 2.05 -9.65
N LEU A 26 33.90 3.02 -9.58
CA LEU A 26 33.63 4.33 -8.97
C LEU A 26 32.46 5.05 -9.68
N ARG A 27 32.40 5.01 -11.01
CA ARG A 27 31.25 5.55 -11.77
C ARG A 27 29.96 4.80 -11.50
N MET A 28 30.00 3.48 -11.36
CA MET A 28 28.81 2.67 -11.01
C MET A 28 28.29 2.98 -9.60
N LEU A 29 29.17 3.45 -8.72
CA LEU A 29 28.85 3.94 -7.37
C LEU A 29 28.45 5.42 -7.34
N ASN A 30 28.40 6.09 -8.51
CA ASN A 30 28.17 7.52 -8.63
C ASN A 30 29.19 8.38 -7.84
N ILE A 31 30.42 7.91 -7.72
CA ILE A 31 31.54 8.62 -7.10
C ILE A 31 32.33 9.29 -8.22
N ASP A 32 32.33 10.61 -8.23
CA ASP A 32 33.18 11.40 -9.12
C ASP A 32 34.52 11.66 -8.44
N MET A 33 35.60 11.17 -9.05
CA MET A 33 36.95 11.25 -8.51
C MET A 33 37.92 11.65 -9.61
N ASP A 34 38.81 12.59 -9.29
CA ASP A 34 39.89 12.98 -10.18
C ASP A 34 40.80 11.79 -10.55
N ASN A 35 41.18 11.70 -11.82
CA ASN A 35 41.95 10.58 -12.35
C ASN A 35 43.37 10.49 -11.78
N VAL A 36 43.99 11.63 -11.46
CA VAL A 36 45.34 11.69 -10.90
C VAL A 36 45.31 11.18 -9.47
N TYR A 37 44.30 11.63 -8.70
CA TYR A 37 44.09 11.15 -7.33
C TYR A 37 43.70 9.67 -7.28
N ALA A 38 42.80 9.21 -8.15
CA ALA A 38 42.44 7.80 -8.27
C ALA A 38 43.65 6.91 -8.59
N SER A 39 44.52 7.37 -9.50
CA SER A 39 45.74 6.64 -9.86
C SER A 39 46.74 6.59 -8.72
N LYS A 40 46.83 7.64 -7.91
CA LYS A 40 47.69 7.67 -6.71
C LYS A 40 47.21 6.64 -5.68
N LEU A 41 45.92 6.66 -5.34
CA LEU A 41 45.33 5.68 -4.41
C LEU A 41 45.48 4.24 -4.93
N PHE A 42 45.26 4.01 -6.22
CA PHE A 42 45.44 2.70 -6.83
C PHE A 42 46.87 2.18 -6.66
N LYS A 43 47.88 3.03 -6.89
CA LYS A 43 49.30 2.67 -6.71
C LYS A 43 49.71 2.51 -5.25
N GLU A 44 49.09 3.24 -4.34
CA GLU A 44 49.33 3.08 -2.90
C GLU A 44 48.82 1.73 -2.40
N CYS A 45 47.80 1.15 -3.04
CA CYS A 45 47.25 -0.16 -2.70
C CYS A 45 47.84 -1.33 -3.49
N ASP A 46 48.46 -1.10 -4.65
CA ASP A 46 49.15 -2.13 -5.45
C ASP A 46 50.54 -2.41 -4.86
N HIS A 47 50.59 -3.16 -3.76
CA HIS A 47 51.83 -3.57 -3.11
C HIS A 47 52.61 -4.63 -3.90
N SER A 48 51.91 -5.41 -4.72
CA SER A 48 52.46 -6.41 -5.62
C SER A 48 53.17 -5.79 -6.83
N GLY A 49 52.85 -4.54 -7.17
CA GLY A 49 53.41 -3.80 -8.29
C GLY A 49 53.05 -4.39 -9.65
N ASN A 50 52.00 -5.19 -9.72
CA ASN A 50 51.58 -5.90 -10.93
C ASN A 50 50.49 -5.16 -11.72
N GLU A 51 50.20 -3.90 -11.34
CA GLU A 51 49.18 -3.02 -11.89
C GLU A 51 47.74 -3.55 -11.73
N ARG A 52 47.51 -4.44 -10.75
CA ARG A 52 46.21 -5.04 -10.47
C ARG A 52 46.02 -5.18 -8.96
N LEU A 53 44.86 -4.78 -8.46
CA LEU A 53 44.51 -5.03 -7.07
C LEU A 53 43.96 -6.45 -6.91
N GLU A 54 44.53 -7.23 -5.99
CA GLU A 54 44.08 -8.59 -5.68
C GLU A 54 44.00 -8.85 -4.16
N GLY A 55 43.09 -9.74 -3.75
CA GLY A 55 43.00 -10.18 -2.35
C GLY A 55 42.91 -9.02 -1.34
N ARG A 56 43.94 -8.89 -0.49
CA ARG A 56 44.04 -7.85 0.57
C ARG A 56 44.21 -6.43 0.03
N GLU A 57 44.86 -6.26 -1.12
CA GLU A 57 45.08 -4.94 -1.74
C GLU A 57 43.77 -4.29 -2.20
N LEU A 58 42.82 -5.14 -2.62
CA LEU A 58 41.48 -4.75 -3.02
C LEU A 58 40.58 -4.45 -1.79
N GLU A 59 40.90 -5.02 -0.63
CA GLU A 59 40.31 -4.66 0.67
C GLU A 59 40.86 -3.32 1.19
N GLU A 60 42.17 -3.11 1.09
CA GLU A 60 42.83 -1.86 1.50
C GLU A 60 42.45 -0.68 0.60
N GLY A 61 42.35 -0.89 -0.71
CA GLY A 61 41.85 0.12 -1.66
C GLY A 61 40.40 0.54 -1.38
N ARG A 62 39.55 -0.36 -0.89
CA ARG A 62 38.20 -0.02 -0.43
C ARG A 62 38.24 0.92 0.77
N CYS A 63 39.04 0.61 1.79
CA CYS A 63 39.24 1.45 2.97
C CYS A 63 39.80 2.84 2.59
N GLY A 64 40.78 2.88 1.68
CA GLY A 64 41.36 4.13 1.17
C GLY A 64 40.35 5.03 0.46
N THR A 65 39.44 4.46 -0.33
CA THR A 65 38.35 5.24 -0.96
C THR A 65 37.24 5.63 0.01
N ALA A 66 36.96 4.83 1.05
CA ALA A 66 35.97 5.14 2.08
C ALA A 66 36.39 6.33 2.98
N ARG A 67 37.69 6.60 3.11
CA ARG A 67 38.25 7.79 3.79
C ARG A 67 37.92 9.13 3.11
N MET A 68 37.26 9.15 1.95
CA MET A 68 36.90 10.38 1.23
C MET A 68 35.70 11.15 1.81
N GLY A 69 35.07 10.67 2.88
CA GLY A 69 34.08 11.42 3.64
C GLY A 69 34.46 11.41 5.12
N ASN A 70 35.28 12.36 5.56
CA ASN A 70 35.66 12.49 6.97
C ASN A 70 34.44 12.98 7.78
N ILE A 71 33.61 12.02 8.19
CA ILE A 71 32.59 12.22 9.21
C ILE A 71 33.20 11.72 10.52
N SER A 72 33.49 12.65 11.44
CA SER A 72 33.83 12.30 12.82
C SER A 72 32.51 12.10 13.58
N VAL A 73 32.35 10.92 14.17
CA VAL A 73 31.20 10.58 15.03
C VAL A 73 31.73 10.38 16.45
N GLU A 74 31.39 11.31 17.34
CA GLU A 74 31.66 11.18 18.77
C GLU A 74 30.35 10.85 19.49
N MET A 75 30.37 9.80 20.31
CA MET A 75 29.23 9.39 21.11
C MET A 75 29.40 9.96 22.52
N GLY A 76 28.52 10.89 22.91
CA GLY A 76 28.57 11.53 24.22
C GLY A 76 28.19 10.55 25.34
N HIS A 77 28.63 10.84 26.57
CA HIS A 77 28.41 10.02 27.77
C HIS A 77 26.93 9.75 28.13
N GLN A 78 25.97 10.35 27.42
CA GLN A 78 24.52 10.16 27.60
C GLN A 78 23.81 9.49 26.41
N GLY A 79 24.54 9.04 25.38
CA GLY A 79 23.96 8.38 24.20
C GLY A 79 23.59 9.33 23.07
N ASP A 80 23.92 10.61 23.17
CA ASP A 80 23.77 11.57 22.08
C ASP A 80 24.84 11.35 21.00
N LEU A 81 24.41 11.28 19.74
CA LEU A 81 25.26 11.11 18.57
C LEU A 81 25.66 12.49 18.04
N HIS A 82 26.93 12.90 18.22
CA HIS A 82 27.43 14.15 17.68
C HIS A 82 28.15 13.91 16.36
N ILE A 83 27.57 14.39 15.25
CA ILE A 83 28.14 14.29 13.90
C ILE A 83 28.76 15.65 13.56
N SER A 84 30.08 15.71 13.42
CA SER A 84 30.79 16.93 13.01
C SER A 84 31.52 16.75 11.67
N TRP A 85 31.40 17.75 10.80
CA TRP A 85 32.23 17.90 9.61
C TRP A 85 33.55 18.54 10.02
N VAL A 86 34.63 17.76 10.04
CA VAL A 86 35.96 18.28 10.41
C VAL A 86 36.85 18.35 9.17
N PRO A 87 37.23 19.56 8.70
CA PRO A 87 38.32 19.70 7.77
C PRO A 87 39.63 19.52 8.56
N GLN A 88 40.25 18.35 8.40
CA GLN A 88 41.63 18.05 8.76
C GLN A 88 41.96 18.16 10.27
N CYS A 89 41.95 17.04 11.00
CA CYS A 89 42.53 16.98 12.34
C CYS A 89 43.56 15.85 12.48
N GLN A 90 44.81 16.29 12.62
CA GLN A 90 45.87 15.62 13.37
C GLN A 90 45.38 15.35 14.80
N ASP A 91 44.71 14.22 15.04
CA ASP A 91 44.70 13.56 16.37
C ASP A 91 44.02 12.18 16.35
N TRP A 92 44.03 11.49 15.21
CA TRP A 92 43.59 10.10 15.16
C TRP A 92 44.81 9.23 15.52
N GLY A 93 44.87 8.80 16.78
CA GLY A 93 45.84 7.79 17.23
C GLY A 93 45.85 6.60 16.28
N GLU A 94 47.05 6.04 16.05
CA GLU A 94 47.50 5.26 14.88
C GLU A 94 46.66 4.05 14.40
N HIS A 95 45.51 3.74 15.01
CA HIS A 95 44.61 2.67 14.56
C HIS A 95 43.14 3.11 14.71
N GLY A 96 42.51 3.55 13.61
CA GLY A 96 41.11 4.03 13.58
C GLY A 96 40.08 2.99 14.02
N THR A 97 39.74 2.99 15.32
CA THR A 97 38.77 2.08 15.95
C THR A 97 37.77 2.83 16.84
N VAL A 98 36.52 2.33 16.90
CA VAL A 98 35.38 2.81 17.69
C VAL A 98 34.95 1.73 18.69
N ARG A 99 34.60 2.10 19.93
CA ARG A 99 34.11 1.15 20.96
C ARG A 99 32.65 0.73 20.70
N THR A 100 32.34 -0.55 20.91
CA THR A 100 31.01 -1.13 20.60
C THR A 100 30.01 -1.14 21.77
N GLU A 101 30.32 -0.53 22.91
CA GLU A 101 29.44 -0.51 24.08
C GLU A 101 28.11 0.21 23.76
N GLY A 102 26.98 -0.47 23.94
CA GLY A 102 25.63 0.09 23.76
C GLY A 102 24.94 -0.23 22.43
N MET A 103 25.62 -0.84 21.44
CA MET A 103 24.98 -1.32 20.21
C MET A 103 24.15 -2.59 20.48
N ARG A 104 22.89 -2.42 20.92
CA ARG A 104 21.93 -3.53 21.03
C ARG A 104 21.59 -4.06 19.63
N GLY A 105 22.00 -5.30 19.35
CA GLY A 105 21.56 -6.06 18.17
C GLY A 105 22.67 -6.68 17.32
N GLY A 106 23.94 -6.38 17.59
CA GLY A 106 25.05 -6.80 16.73
C GLY A 106 25.70 -8.17 17.04
N GLN A 107 25.27 -8.91 18.07
CA GLN A 107 25.96 -10.15 18.47
C GLN A 107 25.63 -11.38 17.59
N GLY A 108 24.70 -11.27 16.64
CA GLY A 108 24.14 -12.44 15.95
C GLY A 108 24.66 -12.74 14.54
N ASN A 109 25.27 -11.79 13.84
CA ASN A 109 25.74 -12.03 12.47
C ASN A 109 27.20 -11.63 12.35
N SER A 110 28.05 -12.65 12.24
CA SER A 110 29.45 -12.57 11.87
C SER A 110 29.64 -11.72 10.60
N THR A 111 29.88 -10.42 10.78
CA THR A 111 30.37 -9.54 9.71
C THR A 111 31.79 -10.00 9.34
N PRO A 112 32.05 -10.47 8.10
CA PRO A 112 33.30 -11.16 7.76
C PRO A 112 34.55 -10.28 7.78
N HIS A 113 34.41 -8.95 7.93
CA HIS A 113 35.49 -7.98 7.72
C HIS A 113 36.08 -7.37 9.01
N MET A 114 35.85 -7.95 10.18
CA MET A 114 36.45 -7.45 11.42
C MET A 114 37.82 -8.09 11.69
N CYS A 115 38.85 -7.25 11.86
CA CYS A 115 40.19 -7.66 12.27
C CYS A 115 40.14 -8.44 13.61
N HIS A 116 40.82 -9.59 13.66
CA HIS A 116 40.79 -10.50 14.83
C HIS A 116 41.27 -9.85 16.14
N HIS A 117 42.20 -8.88 16.08
CA HIS A 117 42.66 -8.14 17.26
C HIS A 117 41.60 -7.18 17.81
N ALA A 118 40.87 -6.47 16.93
CA ALA A 118 39.83 -5.53 17.33
C ALA A 118 38.63 -6.26 18.01
N ARG A 119 38.33 -7.48 17.55
CA ARG A 119 37.31 -8.36 18.15
C ARG A 119 37.60 -8.77 19.59
N GLN A 120 38.87 -8.88 20.00
CA GLN A 120 39.24 -9.30 21.36
C GLN A 120 39.15 -8.15 22.38
N GLN A 121 39.01 -6.91 21.90
CA GLN A 121 38.99 -5.70 22.73
C GLN A 121 37.67 -4.92 22.64
N ASP A 122 36.62 -5.49 22.05
CA ASP A 122 35.34 -4.81 21.78
C ASP A 122 35.49 -3.50 20.99
N LEU A 123 36.37 -3.54 19.99
CA LEU A 123 36.66 -2.43 19.08
C LEU A 123 36.19 -2.76 17.65
N MET A 124 35.61 -1.77 16.98
CA MET A 124 35.14 -1.82 15.60
C MET A 124 35.94 -0.82 14.75
N MET A 125 36.54 -1.27 13.65
CA MET A 125 37.24 -0.36 12.73
C MET A 125 36.25 0.56 12.01
N LEU A 126 36.71 1.72 11.52
CA LEU A 126 35.86 2.70 10.79
C LEU A 126 35.02 2.06 9.67
N ASP A 127 35.60 1.13 8.89
CA ASP A 127 34.87 0.41 7.85
C ASP A 127 33.75 -0.46 8.43
N GLY A 128 33.98 -1.09 9.58
CA GLY A 128 32.97 -1.85 10.32
C GLY A 128 31.83 -0.97 10.82
N PHE A 129 32.15 0.23 11.28
CA PHE A 129 31.18 1.22 11.74
C PHE A 129 30.32 1.77 10.59
N MET A 130 30.94 2.08 9.46
CA MET A 130 30.21 2.47 8.24
C MET A 130 29.31 1.35 7.74
N MET A 131 29.79 0.10 7.76
CA MET A 131 28.97 -1.06 7.42
C MET A 131 27.82 -1.27 8.40
N TYR A 132 28.00 -0.95 9.70
CA TYR A 132 26.93 -0.97 10.68
C TYR A 132 25.87 0.09 10.39
N LEU A 133 26.25 1.35 10.13
CA LEU A 133 25.33 2.43 9.77
C LEU A 133 24.53 2.13 8.49
N LEU A 134 25.14 1.41 7.55
CA LEU A 134 24.49 0.98 6.31
C LEU A 134 23.78 -0.38 6.41
N SER A 135 23.82 -1.02 7.59
CA SER A 135 23.13 -2.28 7.85
C SER A 135 21.70 -2.04 8.32
N ALA A 136 20.88 -3.11 8.38
CA ALA A 136 19.54 -3.05 8.95
C ALA A 136 19.50 -2.55 10.41
N ALA A 137 20.59 -2.71 11.17
CA ALA A 137 20.68 -2.20 12.54
C ALA A 137 20.96 -0.69 12.61
N GLY A 138 21.50 -0.09 11.55
CA GLY A 138 21.70 1.35 11.40
C GLY A 138 20.59 2.04 10.60
N ASP A 139 19.58 1.28 10.16
CA ASP A 139 18.46 1.82 9.39
C ASP A 139 17.62 2.76 10.25
N ILE A 140 17.21 3.89 9.67
CA ILE A 140 16.29 4.84 10.31
C ILE A 140 14.91 4.21 10.56
N LEU A 141 14.54 3.21 9.75
CA LEU A 141 13.33 2.44 9.93
C LEU A 141 13.54 1.38 11.02
N ASN A 142 12.71 1.44 12.07
CA ASN A 142 12.66 0.38 13.06
C ASN A 142 12.22 -0.95 12.39
N GLN A 143 13.17 -1.87 12.25
CA GLN A 143 12.97 -3.17 11.63
C GLN A 143 11.97 -4.07 12.40
N GLU A 144 11.67 -3.77 13.66
CA GLU A 144 10.62 -4.47 14.40
C GLU A 144 9.22 -4.16 13.81
N HIS A 145 9.03 -2.96 13.28
CA HIS A 145 7.76 -2.52 12.68
C HIS A 145 7.60 -2.93 11.22
N THR A 146 8.62 -3.52 10.60
CA THR A 146 8.53 -4.04 9.22
C THR A 146 7.90 -5.44 9.18
N ARG A 147 7.63 -6.03 10.34
CA ARG A 147 6.90 -7.30 10.48
C ARG A 147 5.47 -7.01 10.91
N VAL A 148 4.55 -7.89 10.52
CA VAL A 148 3.16 -7.80 10.97
C VAL A 148 3.14 -7.92 12.50
N PRO A 149 2.54 -6.96 13.23
CA PRO A 149 2.41 -7.06 14.68
C PRO A 149 1.69 -8.35 15.08
N GLY A 150 2.07 -8.96 16.20
CA GLY A 150 1.42 -10.18 16.72
C GLY A 150 -0.05 -10.02 17.15
N HIS A 151 -0.65 -8.85 16.95
CA HIS A 151 -2.01 -8.51 17.38
C HIS A 151 -2.94 -8.31 16.17
N MET A 152 -3.24 -9.39 15.44
CA MET A 152 -4.23 -9.40 14.34
C MET A 152 -5.56 -10.07 14.75
N SER A 153 -5.78 -10.20 16.06
CA SER A 153 -6.92 -10.90 16.67
C SER A 153 -8.02 -9.98 17.20
N GLN A 154 -7.88 -8.65 17.09
CA GLN A 154 -8.95 -7.71 17.46
C GLN A 154 -10.01 -7.66 16.35
N PRO A 155 -11.23 -7.17 16.61
CA PRO A 155 -12.24 -6.97 15.56
C PRO A 155 -11.74 -6.08 14.42
N LEU A 156 -12.21 -6.32 13.18
CA LEU A 156 -11.80 -5.55 12.00
C LEU A 156 -11.89 -4.02 12.17
N SER A 157 -12.86 -3.52 12.95
CA SER A 157 -13.06 -2.10 13.22
C SER A 157 -11.92 -1.43 13.99
N HIS A 158 -10.97 -2.20 14.55
CA HIS A 158 -9.82 -1.69 15.30
C HIS A 158 -8.61 -1.36 14.41
N TYR A 159 -8.69 -1.60 13.10
CA TYR A 159 -7.55 -1.49 12.19
C TYR A 159 -7.76 -0.40 11.14
N PHE A 160 -6.69 0.35 10.83
CA PHE A 160 -6.63 1.10 9.58
C PHE A 160 -6.42 0.13 8.42
N ILE A 161 -7.35 0.14 7.46
CA ILE A 161 -7.31 -0.74 6.29
C ILE A 161 -6.83 0.06 5.09
N SER A 162 -5.72 -0.37 4.47
CA SER A 162 -5.22 0.22 3.23
C SER A 162 -6.27 0.05 2.13
N SER A 163 -6.84 1.16 1.65
CA SER A 163 -8.03 1.19 0.79
C SER A 163 -7.77 2.03 -0.46
N SER A 164 -8.33 1.61 -1.59
CA SER A 164 -8.22 2.28 -2.88
C SER A 164 -9.60 2.74 -3.36
N HIS A 165 -9.68 4.01 -3.76
CA HIS A 165 -10.85 4.59 -4.41
C HIS A 165 -10.73 4.47 -5.94
N ASN A 166 -11.83 4.20 -6.64
CA ASN A 166 -11.92 3.98 -8.09
C ASN A 166 -10.75 3.15 -8.64
N THR A 167 -10.53 1.97 -8.05
CA THR A 167 -9.31 1.16 -8.25
C THR A 167 -9.03 0.82 -9.72
N TYR A 168 -10.08 0.73 -10.54
CA TYR A 168 -9.97 0.43 -11.97
C TYR A 168 -9.27 1.55 -12.76
N LEU A 169 -9.29 2.80 -12.32
CA LEU A 169 -8.72 3.94 -13.04
C LEU A 169 -7.20 4.00 -12.94
N THR A 170 -6.54 4.08 -14.09
CA THR A 170 -5.06 4.22 -14.16
C THR A 170 -4.59 5.68 -14.30
N ARG A 171 -5.51 6.61 -14.58
CA ARG A 171 -5.21 8.03 -14.84
C ARG A 171 -6.32 8.93 -14.29
N THR A 172 -6.81 9.89 -15.07
CA THR A 172 -7.77 10.90 -14.65
C THR A 172 -9.19 10.32 -14.51
N GLN A 173 -9.99 10.96 -13.65
CA GLN A 173 -11.39 10.58 -13.39
C GLN A 173 -12.31 10.75 -14.62
N ILE A 174 -11.96 11.61 -15.58
CA ILE A 174 -12.88 12.00 -16.67
C ILE A 174 -12.63 11.23 -17.99
N GLY A 175 -11.39 10.81 -18.24
CA GLY A 175 -10.98 10.18 -19.51
C GLY A 175 -9.78 9.26 -19.38
N GLY A 176 -9.52 8.77 -18.17
CA GLY A 176 -8.49 7.76 -17.92
C GLY A 176 -8.90 6.39 -18.46
N THR A 177 -7.90 5.53 -18.64
CA THR A 177 -8.11 4.12 -18.98
C THR A 177 -8.45 3.32 -17.72
N SER A 178 -9.48 2.49 -17.81
CA SER A 178 -9.79 1.45 -16.82
C SER A 178 -8.98 0.19 -17.12
N SER A 179 -8.43 -0.45 -16.09
CA SER A 179 -7.56 -1.63 -16.26
C SER A 179 -7.73 -2.65 -15.13
N THR A 180 -7.76 -3.93 -15.51
CA THR A 180 -7.71 -5.05 -14.57
C THR A 180 -6.35 -5.15 -13.85
N GLU A 181 -5.26 -4.68 -14.46
CA GLU A 181 -3.93 -4.65 -13.84
C GLU A 181 -3.85 -3.60 -12.72
N ALA A 182 -4.71 -2.59 -12.73
CA ALA A 182 -4.77 -1.60 -11.66
C ALA A 182 -5.14 -2.27 -10.31
N TYR A 183 -6.07 -3.22 -10.33
CA TYR A 183 -6.41 -4.06 -9.17
C TYR A 183 -5.22 -4.90 -8.70
N ALA A 184 -4.56 -5.61 -9.61
CA ALA A 184 -3.42 -6.45 -9.27
C ALA A 184 -2.28 -5.62 -8.65
N LYS A 185 -1.98 -4.46 -9.23
CA LYS A 185 -0.98 -3.52 -8.71
C LYS A 185 -1.33 -3.00 -7.31
N ALA A 186 -2.59 -2.61 -7.08
CA ALA A 186 -3.03 -2.16 -5.76
C ALA A 186 -2.86 -3.27 -4.70
N LEU A 187 -3.29 -4.50 -5.02
CA LEU A 187 -3.19 -5.64 -4.11
C LEU A 187 -1.72 -6.04 -3.82
N ARG A 188 -0.84 -6.02 -4.84
CA ARG A 188 0.62 -6.25 -4.68
C ARG A 188 1.31 -5.18 -3.86
N ALA A 189 0.80 -3.95 -3.88
CA ALA A 189 1.24 -2.86 -3.01
C ALA A 189 0.74 -3.00 -1.56
N GLY A 190 -0.13 -3.98 -1.27
CA GLY A 190 -0.66 -4.25 0.07
C GLY A 190 -2.05 -3.70 0.33
N CYS A 191 -2.72 -3.10 -0.66
CA CYS A 191 -4.10 -2.63 -0.55
C CYS A 191 -5.03 -3.81 -0.19
N ARG A 192 -5.98 -3.60 0.72
CA ARG A 192 -6.92 -4.60 1.26
C ARG A 192 -8.39 -4.25 1.02
N CYS A 193 -8.71 -3.08 0.49
CA CYS A 193 -10.07 -2.71 0.06
C CYS A 193 -10.01 -2.08 -1.32
N VAL A 194 -10.71 -2.67 -2.29
CA VAL A 194 -10.73 -2.21 -3.68
C VAL A 194 -12.17 -1.93 -4.12
N GLU A 195 -12.32 -0.94 -4.99
CA GLU A 195 -13.61 -0.43 -5.44
C GLU A 195 -13.94 -0.89 -6.85
N LEU A 196 -15.21 -1.23 -7.09
CA LEU A 196 -15.74 -1.71 -8.35
C LEU A 196 -17.07 -1.00 -8.66
N ASP A 197 -17.03 -0.06 -9.59
CA ASP A 197 -18.21 0.65 -10.10
C ASP A 197 -18.84 -0.18 -11.20
N CYS A 198 -19.83 -0.98 -10.82
CA CYS A 198 -20.44 -2.01 -11.65
C CYS A 198 -21.64 -1.42 -12.39
N TRP A 199 -21.64 -1.54 -13.72
CA TRP A 199 -22.67 -1.03 -14.61
C TRP A 199 -23.13 -2.13 -15.57
N GLU A 200 -24.34 -1.98 -16.11
CA GLU A 200 -24.83 -2.89 -17.13
C GLU A 200 -23.94 -2.85 -18.39
N GLY A 201 -23.55 -4.04 -18.85
CA GLY A 201 -22.88 -4.22 -20.14
C GLY A 201 -23.77 -4.90 -21.17
N SER A 202 -23.24 -5.08 -22.38
CA SER A 202 -23.93 -5.82 -23.44
C SER A 202 -23.92 -7.32 -23.16
N ASP A 203 -24.81 -8.06 -23.83
CA ASP A 203 -24.84 -9.52 -23.80
C ASP A 203 -25.03 -10.14 -22.40
N GLY A 204 -25.59 -9.37 -21.45
CA GLY A 204 -25.81 -9.80 -20.07
C GLY A 204 -24.55 -9.82 -19.21
N GLU A 205 -23.43 -9.30 -19.71
CA GLU A 205 -22.14 -9.27 -19.00
C GLU A 205 -21.90 -7.91 -18.33
N PRO A 206 -21.77 -7.85 -16.99
CA PRO A 206 -21.51 -6.62 -16.25
C PRO A 206 -20.12 -6.05 -16.58
N VAL A 207 -20.01 -4.72 -16.55
CA VAL A 207 -18.77 -3.99 -16.79
C VAL A 207 -18.40 -3.09 -15.61
N VAL A 208 -17.12 -2.74 -15.51
CA VAL A 208 -16.60 -1.79 -14.53
C VAL A 208 -16.02 -0.57 -15.23
N TYR A 209 -16.49 0.62 -14.86
CA TYR A 209 -15.96 1.92 -15.30
C TYR A 209 -16.58 3.07 -14.49
N HIS A 210 -16.05 4.28 -14.66
CA HIS A 210 -16.59 5.46 -14.01
C HIS A 210 -17.81 5.97 -14.78
N GLY A 211 -18.99 5.84 -14.19
CA GLY A 211 -20.28 6.23 -14.78
C GLY A 211 -20.28 7.63 -15.38
N HIS A 212 -21.06 7.83 -16.45
CA HIS A 212 -21.25 9.15 -17.10
C HIS A 212 -19.98 9.85 -17.59
N THR A 213 -18.83 9.16 -17.64
CA THR A 213 -17.54 9.69 -18.14
C THR A 213 -17.09 9.03 -19.45
N LEU A 214 -15.94 9.48 -19.98
CA LEU A 214 -15.30 8.94 -21.19
C LEU A 214 -14.24 7.87 -20.88
N THR A 215 -14.30 7.27 -19.69
CA THR A 215 -13.37 6.22 -19.27
C THR A 215 -13.63 4.92 -20.04
N SER A 216 -12.59 4.12 -20.28
CA SER A 216 -12.77 2.82 -20.93
C SER A 216 -13.49 1.84 -20.00
N LYS A 217 -14.12 0.82 -20.57
CA LYS A 217 -14.83 -0.23 -19.83
C LYS A 217 -13.99 -1.50 -19.78
N ILE A 218 -14.05 -2.22 -18.67
CA ILE A 218 -13.46 -3.56 -18.49
C ILE A 218 -14.55 -4.51 -18.01
N LEU A 219 -14.47 -5.79 -18.37
CA LEU A 219 -15.45 -6.78 -17.94
C LEU A 219 -15.32 -7.05 -16.43
N PHE A 220 -16.46 -7.19 -15.75
CA PHE A 220 -16.47 -7.52 -14.32
C PHE A 220 -15.80 -8.88 -14.06
N CYS A 221 -16.05 -9.89 -14.91
CA CYS A 221 -15.42 -11.21 -14.77
C CYS A 221 -13.89 -11.12 -14.79
N ASP A 222 -13.30 -10.40 -15.74
CA ASP A 222 -11.85 -10.21 -15.84
C ASP A 222 -11.26 -9.47 -14.63
N VAL A 223 -12.01 -8.52 -14.06
CA VAL A 223 -11.63 -7.83 -12.81
C VAL A 223 -11.55 -8.83 -11.65
N ILE A 224 -12.59 -9.66 -11.48
CA ILE A 224 -12.61 -10.69 -10.42
C ILE A 224 -11.49 -11.72 -10.60
N GLU A 225 -11.16 -12.11 -11.84
CA GLU A 225 -10.02 -12.98 -12.13
C GLU A 225 -8.67 -12.34 -11.78
N SER A 226 -8.51 -11.05 -12.06
CA SER A 226 -7.32 -10.29 -11.68
C SER A 226 -7.15 -10.24 -10.16
N ILE A 227 -8.25 -9.95 -9.45
CA ILE A 227 -8.29 -9.91 -7.98
C ILE A 227 -7.93 -11.28 -7.41
N ARG A 228 -8.53 -12.37 -7.90
CA ARG A 228 -8.22 -13.73 -7.43
C ARG A 228 -6.72 -14.04 -7.49
N ARG A 229 -6.06 -13.65 -8.58
CA ARG A 229 -4.63 -13.91 -8.77
C ARG A 229 -3.75 -13.14 -7.79
N ALA A 230 -4.09 -11.88 -7.52
CA ALA A 230 -3.24 -10.97 -6.75
C ALA A 230 -3.61 -10.79 -5.27
N ALA A 231 -4.83 -11.18 -4.84
CA ALA A 231 -5.41 -10.84 -3.55
C ALA A 231 -4.48 -11.12 -2.36
N PHE A 232 -3.82 -12.28 -2.36
CA PHE A 232 -3.02 -12.76 -1.23
C PHE A 232 -1.52 -12.89 -1.53
N GLU A 233 -1.02 -12.39 -2.66
CA GLU A 233 0.41 -12.47 -3.01
C GLU A 233 1.31 -11.71 -2.00
N ARG A 234 0.84 -10.55 -1.51
CA ARG A 234 1.60 -9.69 -0.59
C ARG A 234 1.23 -9.86 0.88
N SER A 235 -0.02 -10.22 1.16
CA SER A 235 -0.56 -10.27 2.52
C SER A 235 -1.67 -11.32 2.60
N PRO A 236 -1.68 -12.17 3.64
CA PRO A 236 -2.71 -13.21 3.81
C PRO A 236 -4.03 -12.66 4.40
N TYR A 237 -4.05 -11.40 4.85
CA TYR A 237 -5.21 -10.79 5.50
C TYR A 237 -6.33 -10.44 4.51
N PRO A 238 -7.58 -10.35 4.99
CA PRO A 238 -8.76 -10.27 4.13
C PRO A 238 -8.74 -9.12 3.13
N VAL A 239 -9.42 -9.32 2.01
CA VAL A 239 -9.68 -8.30 0.99
C VAL A 239 -11.17 -7.96 0.96
N ILE A 240 -11.52 -6.68 0.93
CA ILE A 240 -12.90 -6.19 0.82
C ILE A 240 -13.13 -5.68 -0.61
N LEU A 241 -14.19 -6.14 -1.25
CA LEU A 241 -14.69 -5.63 -2.53
C LEU A 241 -15.81 -4.63 -2.25
N SER A 242 -15.53 -3.33 -2.43
CA SER A 242 -16.53 -2.26 -2.34
C SER A 242 -17.28 -2.16 -3.67
N LEU A 243 -18.52 -2.65 -3.70
CA LEU A 243 -19.35 -2.59 -4.91
C LEU A 243 -20.20 -1.31 -4.92
N GLU A 244 -19.99 -0.48 -5.92
CA GLU A 244 -20.93 0.57 -6.31
C GLU A 244 -21.76 0.00 -7.47
N ASN A 245 -23.03 -0.32 -7.23
CA ASN A 245 -23.81 -1.19 -8.10
C ASN A 245 -24.94 -0.44 -8.81
N HIS A 246 -24.79 -0.31 -10.13
CA HIS A 246 -25.72 0.30 -11.07
C HIS A 246 -26.31 -0.71 -12.06
N CYS A 247 -26.15 -2.01 -11.80
CA CYS A 247 -26.66 -3.09 -12.64
C CYS A 247 -28.14 -3.39 -12.35
N GLY A 248 -28.91 -3.78 -13.37
CA GLY A 248 -30.21 -4.42 -13.19
C GLY A 248 -30.11 -5.80 -12.54
N LEU A 249 -31.23 -6.30 -11.98
CA LEU A 249 -31.26 -7.51 -11.15
C LEU A 249 -30.66 -8.75 -11.83
N GLU A 250 -30.85 -8.91 -13.14
CA GLU A 250 -30.29 -10.04 -13.90
C GLU A 250 -28.76 -9.99 -13.95
N GLN A 251 -28.19 -8.82 -14.25
CA GLN A 251 -26.74 -8.64 -14.28
C GLN A 251 -26.12 -8.67 -12.87
N GLN A 252 -26.85 -8.24 -11.84
CA GLN A 252 -26.42 -8.45 -10.45
C GLN A 252 -26.32 -9.93 -10.08
N ALA A 253 -27.29 -10.75 -10.51
CA ALA A 253 -27.21 -12.20 -10.35
C ALA A 253 -26.02 -12.79 -11.13
N THR A 254 -25.69 -12.23 -12.30
CA THR A 254 -24.46 -12.56 -13.04
C THR A 254 -23.19 -12.16 -12.30
N MET A 255 -23.12 -10.97 -11.70
CA MET A 255 -22.00 -10.58 -10.83
C MET A 255 -21.80 -11.58 -9.69
N ALA A 256 -22.88 -11.97 -9.01
CA ALA A 256 -22.84 -12.95 -7.94
C ALA A 256 -22.35 -14.33 -8.43
N ARG A 257 -22.79 -14.76 -9.61
CA ARG A 257 -22.34 -16.01 -10.25
C ARG A 257 -20.86 -15.97 -10.57
N HIS A 258 -20.37 -14.88 -11.17
CA HIS A 258 -18.95 -14.69 -11.48
C HIS A 258 -18.09 -14.72 -10.21
N MET A 259 -18.48 -13.97 -9.17
CA MET A 259 -17.76 -13.98 -7.90
C MET A 259 -17.71 -15.39 -7.29
N LYS A 260 -18.83 -16.11 -7.22
CA LYS A 260 -18.86 -17.48 -6.68
C LYS A 260 -18.00 -18.44 -7.51
N ALA A 261 -18.12 -18.41 -8.83
CA ALA A 261 -17.41 -19.32 -9.73
C ALA A 261 -15.90 -19.06 -9.73
N ILE A 262 -15.50 -17.79 -9.82
CA ILE A 262 -14.10 -17.40 -9.92
C ILE A 262 -13.44 -17.47 -8.55
N LEU A 263 -13.96 -16.79 -7.53
CA LEU A 263 -13.30 -16.70 -6.21
C LEU A 263 -13.42 -18.00 -5.40
N GLY A 264 -14.48 -18.78 -5.60
CA GLY A 264 -14.67 -20.07 -4.95
C GLY A 264 -14.58 -19.98 -3.43
N HIS A 265 -13.73 -20.81 -2.82
CA HIS A 265 -13.55 -20.88 -1.37
C HIS A 265 -12.95 -19.62 -0.73
N LEU A 266 -12.33 -18.73 -1.52
CA LEU A 266 -11.81 -17.46 -1.03
C LEU A 266 -12.96 -16.49 -0.70
N LEU A 267 -14.08 -16.57 -1.43
CA LEU A 267 -15.24 -15.72 -1.18
C LEU A 267 -15.96 -16.15 0.10
N LEU A 268 -16.14 -15.21 1.02
CA LEU A 268 -16.93 -15.43 2.22
C LEU A 268 -18.42 -15.25 1.91
N THR A 269 -19.19 -16.33 1.96
CA THR A 269 -20.63 -16.33 1.66
C THR A 269 -21.52 -16.59 2.87
N GLN A 270 -20.94 -16.92 4.02
CA GLN A 270 -21.65 -17.20 5.26
C GLN A 270 -20.86 -16.65 6.45
N PRO A 271 -21.53 -16.30 7.56
CA PRO A 271 -20.85 -15.97 8.81
C PRO A 271 -19.94 -17.11 9.28
N LEU A 272 -18.81 -16.76 9.89
CA LEU A 272 -17.92 -17.72 10.53
C LEU A 272 -18.63 -18.43 11.69
N GLN A 273 -18.40 -19.73 11.81
CA GLN A 273 -19.00 -20.55 12.85
C GLN A 273 -18.55 -20.08 14.24
N GLY A 274 -19.51 -19.84 15.13
CA GLY A 274 -19.22 -19.40 16.50
C GLY A 274 -18.81 -17.94 16.64
N GLN A 275 -18.90 -17.14 15.57
CA GLN A 275 -18.66 -15.69 15.64
C GLN A 275 -19.76 -15.00 16.47
N ASP A 276 -19.35 -14.15 17.42
CA ASP A 276 -20.29 -13.30 18.15
C ASP A 276 -20.93 -12.31 17.16
N SER A 277 -22.26 -12.22 17.18
CA SER A 277 -23.01 -11.26 16.36
C SER A 277 -22.76 -9.80 16.77
N ARG A 278 -22.17 -9.58 17.95
CA ARG A 278 -21.85 -8.26 18.50
C ARG A 278 -20.52 -7.70 18.06
N ASP A 279 -19.65 -8.50 17.43
CA ASP A 279 -18.32 -8.06 17.01
C ASP A 279 -18.02 -8.52 15.58
N LEU A 280 -17.28 -7.67 14.85
CA LEU A 280 -16.68 -8.09 13.59
C LEU A 280 -15.60 -9.15 13.85
N PRO A 281 -15.44 -10.15 12.96
CA PRO A 281 -14.30 -11.06 13.06
C PRO A 281 -12.99 -10.31 12.96
N SER A 282 -11.94 -10.91 13.49
CA SER A 282 -10.58 -10.39 13.37
C SER A 282 -9.95 -10.66 12.00
N PRO A 283 -8.94 -9.86 11.59
CA PRO A 283 -8.15 -10.16 10.40
C PRO A 283 -7.57 -11.59 10.41
N GLU A 284 -7.18 -12.11 11.57
CA GLU A 284 -6.66 -13.47 11.73
C GLU A 284 -7.69 -14.54 11.36
N GLN A 285 -8.94 -14.38 11.83
CA GLN A 285 -10.04 -15.30 11.53
C GLN A 285 -10.46 -15.25 10.04
N LEU A 286 -10.18 -14.14 9.37
CA LEU A 286 -10.56 -13.88 7.98
C LEU A 286 -9.38 -14.02 7.00
N LYS A 287 -8.29 -14.68 7.42
CA LYS A 287 -7.17 -14.96 6.52
C LYS A 287 -7.64 -15.67 5.25
N GLU A 288 -7.11 -15.19 4.13
CA GLU A 288 -7.40 -15.69 2.78
C GLU A 288 -8.88 -15.60 2.39
N LYS A 289 -9.64 -14.69 3.03
CA LYS A 289 -11.04 -14.40 2.68
C LYS A 289 -11.21 -13.10 1.92
N ILE A 290 -12.14 -13.13 0.97
CA ILE A 290 -12.62 -11.98 0.22
C ILE A 290 -14.05 -11.70 0.67
N LEU A 291 -14.30 -10.48 1.15
CA LEU A 291 -15.59 -10.01 1.62
C LEU A 291 -16.22 -9.10 0.58
N VAL A 292 -17.55 -9.12 0.47
CA VAL A 292 -18.29 -8.19 -0.38
C VAL A 292 -18.95 -7.14 0.50
N LYS A 293 -18.66 -5.88 0.21
CA LYS A 293 -19.41 -4.73 0.72
C LYS A 293 -20.47 -4.35 -0.30
N GLY A 294 -21.72 -4.29 0.14
CA GLY A 294 -22.85 -3.90 -0.71
C GLY A 294 -24.17 -3.82 0.07
N LYS A 295 -25.24 -3.49 -0.64
CA LYS A 295 -26.61 -3.48 -0.10
C LYS A 295 -27.06 -4.92 0.22
N LYS A 296 -27.85 -5.10 1.28
CA LYS A 296 -28.38 -6.40 1.71
C LYS A 296 -29.90 -6.31 1.88
N LEU A 297 -30.62 -7.31 1.38
CA LEU A 297 -32.06 -7.45 1.60
C LEU A 297 -32.36 -7.70 3.08
N PRO A 298 -33.45 -7.12 3.61
CA PRO A 298 -33.95 -7.48 4.93
C PRO A 298 -34.25 -8.99 4.98
N GLU A 299 -33.91 -9.66 6.09
CA GLU A 299 -34.28 -11.07 6.24
C GLU A 299 -35.81 -11.22 6.28
N PRO A 300 -36.40 -12.20 5.59
CA PRO A 300 -37.82 -12.46 5.68
C PRO A 300 -38.15 -12.95 7.10
N TRP A 301 -39.01 -12.21 7.82
CA TRP A 301 -39.65 -12.54 9.11
C TRP A 301 -38.88 -12.24 10.41
N GLN A 302 -38.83 -10.96 10.78
CA GLN A 302 -39.35 -10.50 12.08
C GLN A 302 -40.09 -9.18 11.87
N GLU A 303 -41.31 -9.07 12.42
CA GLU A 303 -42.07 -7.81 12.38
C GLU A 303 -41.22 -6.65 12.94
N PRO A 304 -41.15 -5.49 12.27
CA PRO A 304 -40.46 -4.34 12.80
C PRO A 304 -41.22 -3.83 14.03
N ARG A 305 -40.61 -3.92 15.21
CA ARG A 305 -40.97 -2.99 16.29
C ARG A 305 -40.49 -1.61 15.87
N GLY A 306 -41.34 -0.89 15.15
CA GLY A 306 -41.38 0.57 15.09
C GLY A 306 -40.05 1.29 14.83
N VAL A 307 -39.29 0.89 13.81
CA VAL A 307 -38.29 1.77 13.21
C VAL A 307 -38.81 2.15 11.82
N THR A 308 -39.59 3.22 11.77
CA THR A 308 -39.68 4.03 10.56
C THR A 308 -38.30 4.62 10.34
N CYS A 309 -37.49 3.97 9.48
CA CYS A 309 -36.37 4.63 8.83
C CYS A 309 -37.00 5.66 7.88
N LEU A 310 -37.24 6.86 8.40
CA LEU A 310 -37.41 8.03 7.55
C LEU A 310 -36.06 8.19 6.88
N LEU A 311 -35.98 7.86 5.59
CA LEU A 311 -34.89 8.32 4.73
C LEU A 311 -34.85 9.84 4.93
N ASP A 312 -33.70 10.36 5.38
CA ASP A 312 -33.53 11.79 5.52
C ASP A 312 -33.46 12.33 4.09
N PRO A 313 -34.43 13.14 3.62
CA PRO A 313 -34.43 13.65 2.24
C PRO A 313 -33.14 14.40 1.91
N GLU A 314 -32.48 14.96 2.93
CA GLU A 314 -31.19 15.65 2.81
C GLU A 314 -30.04 14.72 2.35
N GLU A 315 -30.09 13.40 2.60
CA GLU A 315 -29.03 12.47 2.14
C GLU A 315 -29.22 12.05 0.67
N GLU A 316 -30.46 11.84 0.22
CA GLU A 316 -30.75 11.61 -1.20
C GLU A 316 -30.47 12.88 -2.01
N GLU A 317 -30.84 14.06 -1.49
CA GLU A 317 -30.50 15.35 -2.09
C GLU A 317 -28.98 15.59 -2.15
N GLU A 318 -28.18 15.20 -1.14
CA GLU A 318 -26.71 15.32 -1.19
C GLU A 318 -26.06 14.38 -2.24
N GLU A 319 -26.55 13.15 -2.41
CA GLU A 319 -26.07 12.23 -3.47
C GLU A 319 -26.46 12.73 -4.87
N GLU A 320 -27.69 13.22 -5.04
CA GLU A 320 -28.16 13.86 -6.27
C GLU A 320 -27.41 15.18 -6.56
N GLU A 321 -27.12 16.01 -5.55
CA GLU A 321 -26.34 17.24 -5.69
C GLU A 321 -24.89 16.96 -6.10
N GLU A 322 -24.26 15.88 -5.62
CA GLU A 322 -22.93 15.45 -6.09
C GLU A 322 -22.99 14.96 -7.55
N GLU A 323 -24.05 14.25 -7.96
CA GLU A 323 -24.28 13.91 -9.38
C GLU A 323 -24.54 15.17 -10.25
N GLU A 324 -25.27 16.14 -9.72
CA GLU A 324 -25.54 17.42 -10.38
C GLU A 324 -24.32 18.33 -10.46
N GLU A 325 -23.47 18.43 -9.42
CA GLU A 325 -22.20 19.15 -9.49
C GLU A 325 -21.27 18.54 -10.55
N LYS A 326 -21.23 17.19 -10.65
CA LYS A 326 -20.54 16.48 -11.75
C LYS A 326 -21.12 16.83 -13.12
N MET A 327 -22.42 17.15 -13.21
CA MET A 327 -23.09 17.60 -14.44
C MET A 327 -22.86 19.09 -14.75
N GLN A 328 -22.81 19.96 -13.73
CA GLN A 328 -22.67 21.42 -13.89
C GLN A 328 -21.24 21.85 -14.26
N ASP A 329 -20.21 21.12 -13.85
CA ASP A 329 -18.82 21.34 -14.34
C ASP A 329 -18.70 21.13 -15.87
N ARG A 330 -19.67 20.43 -16.48
CA ARG A 330 -19.74 20.21 -17.94
C ARG A 330 -20.49 21.33 -18.68
N SER A 331 -21.48 21.98 -18.07
CA SER A 331 -22.32 22.98 -18.75
C SER A 331 -21.61 24.35 -18.90
N ASN A 332 -20.67 24.68 -18.01
CA ASN A 332 -19.88 25.92 -18.08
C ASN A 332 -18.83 25.95 -19.22
N ARG A 333 -18.71 24.90 -20.04
CA ARG A 333 -17.81 24.85 -21.21
C ARG A 333 -18.51 24.84 -22.58
N ARG A 334 -19.83 24.95 -22.64
CA ARG A 334 -20.56 25.07 -23.93
C ARG A 334 -21.65 26.13 -23.87
N VAL A 335 -21.29 27.36 -24.26
CA VAL A 335 -22.27 28.40 -24.59
C VAL A 335 -22.73 28.23 -26.04
N ARG A 336 -24.03 27.96 -26.23
CA ARG A 336 -25.04 28.72 -27.01
C ARG A 336 -25.98 27.84 -27.86
N GLY A 337 -27.28 27.89 -27.54
CA GLY A 337 -28.38 27.55 -28.46
C GLY A 337 -29.61 26.88 -27.81
N SER A 338 -30.63 27.67 -27.43
CA SER A 338 -31.97 27.28 -26.93
C SER A 338 -32.91 26.77 -28.08
N PRO A 339 -34.22 26.44 -27.88
CA PRO A 339 -35.03 26.29 -26.63
C PRO A 339 -35.99 25.06 -26.55
N ARG A 340 -36.41 24.78 -25.30
CA ARG A 340 -37.65 24.15 -24.75
C ARG A 340 -38.64 23.38 -25.67
N ALA A 341 -39.04 22.21 -25.19
CA ALA A 341 -40.40 21.66 -25.34
C ALA A 341 -40.95 21.18 -23.97
N VAL A 342 -42.25 21.37 -23.77
CA VAL A 342 -43.05 21.12 -22.55
C VAL A 342 -43.80 19.77 -22.71
N VAL A 343 -44.41 19.32 -21.61
CA VAL A 343 -45.57 18.41 -21.37
C VAL A 343 -45.27 17.02 -20.74
N PRO A 344 -46.22 16.40 -19.99
CA PRO A 344 -46.25 16.38 -18.51
C PRO A 344 -46.41 14.97 -17.90
N GLY A 345 -46.44 14.85 -16.57
CA GLY A 345 -47.21 13.79 -15.90
C GLY A 345 -46.55 13.19 -14.66
N ASP A 346 -46.56 13.94 -13.57
CA ASP A 346 -46.42 13.42 -12.21
C ASP A 346 -47.58 12.48 -11.90
N HIS A 347 -47.27 11.23 -11.51
CA HIS A 347 -48.01 10.35 -10.60
C HIS A 347 -47.65 8.87 -10.83
N ASP A 348 -46.37 8.51 -10.89
CA ASP A 348 -45.94 7.09 -10.82
C ASP A 348 -44.48 6.87 -10.35
N ILE A 349 -43.81 7.90 -9.79
CA ILE A 349 -42.37 7.83 -9.49
C ILE A 349 -42.06 7.33 -8.06
N VAL A 350 -43.03 7.33 -7.14
CA VAL A 350 -42.74 7.16 -5.69
C VAL A 350 -42.77 5.70 -5.20
N ALA A 351 -42.60 4.71 -6.07
CA ALA A 351 -42.69 3.28 -5.68
C ALA A 351 -41.63 2.35 -6.32
N LYS A 352 -40.47 2.88 -6.73
CA LYS A 352 -39.46 2.09 -7.48
C LYS A 352 -38.19 1.71 -6.71
N ASP A 353 -37.88 2.32 -5.57
CA ASP A 353 -36.50 2.24 -5.03
C ASP A 353 -36.28 1.22 -3.91
N ALA A 354 -37.33 0.55 -3.42
CA ALA A 354 -37.21 -0.48 -2.39
C ALA A 354 -36.85 -1.90 -2.92
N LEU A 355 -36.43 -2.06 -4.19
CA LEU A 355 -36.18 -3.36 -4.84
C LEU A 355 -34.87 -3.43 -5.65
N GLN A 356 -33.85 -2.65 -5.30
CA GLN A 356 -32.65 -2.49 -6.14
C GLN A 356 -31.49 -3.51 -5.91
N VAL A 357 -31.68 -4.59 -5.15
CA VAL A 357 -30.63 -5.63 -5.01
C VAL A 357 -31.17 -7.05 -5.22
N SER A 358 -30.48 -7.83 -6.07
CA SER A 358 -30.80 -9.24 -6.32
C SER A 358 -30.55 -10.09 -5.06
N PRO A 359 -31.37 -11.12 -4.79
CA PRO A 359 -31.13 -12.07 -3.71
C PRO A 359 -29.74 -12.72 -3.77
N GLU A 360 -29.26 -13.01 -4.97
CA GLU A 360 -27.97 -13.66 -5.21
C GLU A 360 -26.79 -12.78 -4.79
N LEU A 361 -26.85 -11.48 -5.09
CA LEU A 361 -25.81 -10.53 -4.71
C LEU A 361 -25.91 -10.17 -3.23
N SER A 362 -27.13 -9.95 -2.72
CA SER A 362 -27.39 -9.72 -1.30
C SER A 362 -26.85 -10.85 -0.41
N ALA A 363 -26.98 -12.10 -0.86
CA ALA A 363 -26.48 -13.26 -0.11
C ALA A 363 -24.94 -13.31 0.02
N LEU A 364 -24.20 -12.53 -0.77
CA LEU A 364 -22.74 -12.40 -0.65
C LEU A 364 -22.31 -11.38 0.40
N VAL A 365 -23.22 -10.52 0.86
CA VAL A 365 -22.94 -9.50 1.87
C VAL A 365 -23.11 -10.09 3.27
N VAL A 366 -21.97 -10.39 3.90
CA VAL A 366 -21.92 -11.02 5.23
C VAL A 366 -21.67 -9.98 6.33
N TYR A 367 -20.44 -9.46 6.41
CA TYR A 367 -19.98 -8.57 7.49
C TYR A 367 -19.85 -7.09 7.08
N CYS A 368 -20.03 -6.76 5.80
CA CYS A 368 -19.80 -5.43 5.26
C CYS A 368 -21.08 -4.86 4.61
N GLN A 369 -22.17 -4.81 5.36
CA GLN A 369 -23.45 -4.31 4.85
C GLN A 369 -23.42 -2.79 4.69
N ALA A 370 -23.56 -2.31 3.47
CA ALA A 370 -23.67 -0.89 3.18
C ALA A 370 -25.04 -0.38 3.63
N VAL A 371 -25.06 0.65 4.49
CA VAL A 371 -26.28 1.31 4.96
C VAL A 371 -26.10 2.84 4.99
N PRO A 372 -27.18 3.61 4.79
CA PRO A 372 -27.20 5.03 5.11
C PRO A 372 -26.78 5.28 6.56
N PHE A 373 -26.13 6.41 6.82
CA PHE A 373 -25.60 6.68 8.16
C PHE A 373 -26.72 7.19 9.07
N PRO A 374 -27.11 6.47 10.14
CA PRO A 374 -28.25 6.86 10.97
C PRO A 374 -27.93 8.03 11.92
N GLY A 375 -26.77 8.68 11.78
CA GLY A 375 -26.25 9.65 12.73
C GLY A 375 -25.50 9.01 13.91
N LEU A 376 -24.53 9.75 14.46
CA LEU A 376 -23.61 9.25 15.49
C LEU A 376 -24.36 8.81 16.77
N ALA A 377 -25.36 9.57 17.20
CA ALA A 377 -26.14 9.25 18.40
C ALA A 377 -26.97 7.97 18.27
N GLN A 378 -27.49 7.65 17.07
CA GLN A 378 -28.22 6.41 16.86
C GLN A 378 -27.25 5.23 16.70
N ALA A 379 -26.15 5.41 15.96
CA ALA A 379 -25.12 4.39 15.79
C ALA A 379 -24.51 3.94 17.13
N LEU A 380 -24.30 4.87 18.07
CA LEU A 380 -23.78 4.55 19.41
C LEU A 380 -24.82 3.88 20.32
N ARG A 381 -26.12 4.21 20.18
CA ARG A 381 -27.19 3.60 20.98
C ARG A 381 -27.52 2.18 20.53
N HIS A 382 -27.44 1.92 19.24
CA HIS A 382 -27.77 0.64 18.63
C HIS A 382 -26.64 0.17 17.71
N PRO A 383 -25.50 -0.27 18.27
CA PRO A 383 -24.36 -0.69 17.48
C PRO A 383 -24.74 -1.91 16.64
N GLN A 384 -24.54 -1.78 15.33
CA GLN A 384 -24.69 -2.86 14.35
C GLN A 384 -23.32 -3.06 13.69
N PRO A 385 -22.48 -3.99 14.18
CA PRO A 385 -21.08 -4.11 13.76
C PRO A 385 -20.91 -4.39 12.27
N CYS A 386 -21.87 -5.09 11.66
CA CYS A 386 -21.85 -5.43 10.24
C CYS A 386 -22.33 -4.28 9.34
N HIS A 387 -22.94 -3.24 9.91
CA HIS A 387 -23.39 -2.06 9.17
C HIS A 387 -22.22 -1.10 8.98
N MET A 388 -22.00 -0.69 7.74
CA MET A 388 -20.93 0.22 7.35
C MET A 388 -21.49 1.32 6.46
N SER A 389 -21.16 2.57 6.80
CA SER A 389 -21.49 3.75 6.00
C SER A 389 -20.22 4.27 5.32
N SER A 390 -20.37 4.79 4.11
CA SER A 390 -19.30 5.43 3.36
C SER A 390 -19.59 6.93 3.28
N PHE A 391 -18.56 7.75 3.41
CA PHE A 391 -18.71 9.19 3.45
C PHE A 391 -17.82 9.82 2.39
N SER A 392 -18.36 10.78 1.66
CA SER A 392 -17.52 11.69 0.88
C SER A 392 -16.60 12.47 1.82
N GLU A 393 -15.49 12.99 1.30
CA GLU A 393 -14.54 13.76 2.11
C GLU A 393 -15.23 14.96 2.79
N ARG A 394 -16.13 15.63 2.07
CA ARG A 394 -16.91 16.76 2.58
C ARG A 394 -17.80 16.34 3.76
N LYS A 395 -18.56 15.25 3.60
CA LYS A 395 -19.44 14.73 4.65
C LYS A 395 -18.66 14.25 5.88
N ALA A 396 -17.55 13.54 5.68
CA ALA A 396 -16.67 13.14 6.78
C ALA A 396 -16.12 14.35 7.55
N ARG A 397 -15.68 15.39 6.85
CA ARG A 397 -15.21 16.65 7.49
C ARG A 397 -16.32 17.36 8.26
N LYS A 398 -17.57 17.36 7.75
CA LYS A 398 -18.74 17.91 8.44
C LYS A 398 -19.00 17.16 9.75
N LEU A 399 -19.08 15.83 9.70
CA LEU A 399 -19.29 14.98 10.87
C LEU A 399 -18.19 15.11 11.93
N ILE A 400 -16.92 15.21 11.52
CA ILE A 400 -15.80 15.42 12.45
C ILE A 400 -15.96 16.76 13.19
N LYS A 401 -16.36 17.83 12.50
CA LYS A 401 -16.57 19.14 13.12
C LYS A 401 -17.78 19.16 14.06
N GLU A 402 -18.84 18.43 13.72
CA GLU A 402 -20.05 18.33 14.54
C GLU A 402 -19.83 17.49 15.80
N ALA A 403 -18.93 16.51 15.75
CA ALA A 403 -18.62 15.63 16.87
C ALA A 403 -17.74 16.29 17.96
N GLY A 404 -17.11 17.44 17.68
CA GLY A 404 -16.27 18.21 18.62
C GLY A 404 -14.79 18.16 18.29
#